data_AF-A0A2D5Y864-F1
#
_entry.id   AF-A0A2D5Y864-F1
#
_cell.length_a   1.000
_cell.length_b   1.000
_cell.length_c   1.000
_cell.angle_alpha   90.00
_cell.angle_beta   90.00
_cell.angle_gamma   90.00
#
_symmetry.space_group_name_H-M   'P 1'
#
loop_
_entity.id
_entity.type
_entity.pdbx_description
1 polymer ?
#
loop_
_entity_poly.entity_id
_entity_poly.type
_entity_poly.pdbx_seq_one_letter_code
_entity_poly.pdbx_strand_id
1 'polypeptide(L)' 'MNKKFIQVFEPQKPENGPSITYSTPQGRKSFSLPRPKANSKTTPVAIESFAIDPEVYHQRMEMVEALVKKQTDQGK' A
#
# COMPACT_ATOMS: atom_id res chain seq x y z
N MET A 1 40.50 -2.47 14.49
CA MET A 1 39.11 -2.29 14.02
C MET A 1 38.82 -3.31 12.94
N ASN A 2 37.93 -4.27 13.17
CA ASN A 2 37.49 -5.21 12.13
C ASN A 2 36.59 -4.46 11.14
N LYS A 3 37.16 -4.05 9.99
CA LYS A 3 36.40 -3.41 8.92
C LYS A 3 35.39 -4.40 8.36
N LYS A 4 34.11 -4.14 8.61
CA LYS A 4 33.01 -4.78 7.90
C LYS A 4 32.79 -4.01 6.61
N PHE A 5 32.64 -4.72 5.50
CA PHE A 5 32.42 -4.12 4.20
C PHE A 5 31.07 -4.59 3.66
N ILE A 6 30.21 -3.65 3.29
CA ILE A 6 28.88 -3.91 2.75
C ILE A 6 28.84 -3.30 1.36
N GLN A 7 28.47 -4.13 0.38
CA GLN A 7 28.21 -3.69 -1.00
C GLN A 7 26.74 -3.93 -1.33
N VAL A 8 26.15 -2.95 -1.98
CA VAL A 8 24.79 -3.00 -2.48
C VAL A 8 24.84 -2.81 -3.99
N PHE A 9 24.19 -3.69 -4.73
CA PHE A 9 24.08 -3.63 -6.17
C PHE A 9 22.62 -3.78 -6.58
N GLU A 10 22.09 -2.80 -7.32
CA GLU A 10 20.74 -2.86 -7.87
C GLU A 10 20.77 -3.54 -9.25
N PRO A 11 20.17 -4.72 -9.41
CA PRO A 11 20.09 -5.38 -10.71
C PRO A 11 19.10 -4.66 -11.63
N GLN A 12 19.44 -4.56 -12.91
CA GLN A 12 18.56 -3.97 -13.93
C GLN A 12 17.30 -4.80 -14.21
N LYS A 13 17.32 -6.09 -13.86
CA LYS A 13 16.23 -7.02 -14.13
C LYS A 13 15.07 -6.85 -13.13
N PRO A 14 13.81 -6.81 -13.59
CA PRO A 14 12.65 -6.52 -12.75
C PRO A 14 12.30 -7.60 -11.73
N GLU A 15 12.72 -8.84 -11.94
CA GLU A 15 12.36 -9.99 -11.12
C GLU A 15 13.12 -10.11 -9.79
N ASN A 16 14.29 -9.47 -9.67
CA ASN A 16 15.14 -9.56 -8.49
C ASN A 16 15.29 -8.17 -7.84
N GLY A 17 15.25 -8.11 -6.52
CA GLY A 17 15.57 -6.88 -5.79
C GLY A 17 17.07 -6.71 -5.58
N PRO A 18 17.48 -5.70 -4.80
CA PRO A 18 18.89 -5.40 -4.57
C PRO A 18 19.68 -6.61 -4.07
N SER A 19 20.87 -6.80 -4.61
CA SER A 19 21.83 -7.78 -4.10
C SER A 19 22.70 -7.16 -3.03
N ILE A 20 22.78 -7.82 -1.88
CA ILE A 20 23.57 -7.39 -0.73
C ILE A 20 24.71 -8.38 -0.54
N THR A 21 25.93 -7.86 -0.53
CA THR A 21 27.11 -8.60 -0.10
C THR A 21 27.63 -7.99 1.20
N TYR A 22 27.87 -8.83 2.20
CA TYR A 22 28.64 -8.43 3.38
C TYR A 22 29.89 -9.29 3.54
N SER A 23 31.00 -8.64 3.87
CA SER A 23 32.30 -9.27 4.07
C SER A 23 32.81 -8.98 5.49
N THR A 24 33.24 -10.03 6.16
CA THR A 24 33.96 -10.01 7.43
C THR A 24 35.34 -10.66 7.25
N PRO A 25 36.27 -10.53 8.22
CA PRO A 25 37.54 -11.25 8.16
C PRO A 25 37.39 -12.78 8.06
N GLN A 26 36.26 -13.32 8.53
CA GLN A 26 35.98 -14.76 8.57
C GLN A 26 35.28 -15.27 7.29
N GLY A 27 34.80 -14.38 6.42
CA GLY A 27 34.15 -14.80 5.18
C GLY A 27 33.25 -13.76 4.55
N ARG A 28 32.58 -14.19 3.48
CA ARG A 28 31.69 -13.36 2.66
C ARG A 28 30.37 -14.09 2.46
N LYS A 29 29.25 -13.38 2.59
CA LYS A 29 27.95 -13.87 2.15
C LYS A 29 27.26 -12.88 1.25
N SER A 30 26.51 -13.41 0.30
CA SER A 30 25.72 -12.64 -0.66
C SER A 30 24.31 -13.19 -0.70
N PHE A 31 23.32 -12.30 -0.72
CA PHE A 31 21.91 -12.66 -0.89
C PHE A 31 21.18 -11.57 -1.66
N SER A 32 20.07 -11.94 -2.30
CA SER A 32 19.21 -11.01 -3.03
C SER A 32 17.96 -10.73 -2.20
N LEU A 33 17.58 -9.46 -2.09
CA LEU A 33 16.29 -9.11 -1.53
C LEU A 33 15.19 -9.37 -2.56
N PRO A 34 14.03 -9.92 -2.16
CA PRO A 34 12.89 -10.04 -3.06
C PRO A 34 12.39 -8.65 -3.43
N ARG A 35 12.14 -8.41 -4.72
CA ARG A 35 11.47 -7.17 -5.14
C ARG A 35 9.99 -7.28 -4.76
N PRO A 36 9.40 -6.30 -4.05
CA PRO A 36 7.96 -6.31 -3.83
C PRO A 36 7.27 -6.33 -5.19
N LYS A 37 6.34 -7.27 -5.38
CA LYS A 37 5.49 -7.26 -6.57
C LYS A 37 4.79 -5.92 -6.59
N ALA A 38 4.80 -5.24 -7.74
CA ALA A 38 3.96 -4.08 -7.94
C ALA A 38 2.52 -4.56 -7.69
N ASN A 39 1.94 -4.16 -6.56
CA ASN A 39 0.53 -4.38 -6.32
C ASN A 39 -0.18 -3.55 -7.40
N SER A 40 -0.70 -4.22 -8.44
CA SER A 40 -1.60 -3.60 -9.41
C SER A 40 -2.92 -3.15 -8.77
N LYS A 41 -3.16 -3.55 -7.52
CA LYS A 41 -4.10 -2.89 -6.64
C LYS A 41 -3.56 -1.50 -6.36
N THR A 42 -4.04 -0.54 -7.12
CA THR A 42 -4.19 0.84 -6.67
C THR A 42 -4.55 0.79 -5.21
N THR A 43 -3.64 1.23 -4.33
CA THR A 43 -3.97 1.45 -2.92
C THR A 43 -5.28 2.22 -2.94
N PRO A 44 -6.34 1.79 -2.21
CA PRO A 44 -7.56 2.57 -2.18
C PRO A 44 -7.12 3.96 -1.79
N VAL A 45 -7.34 4.91 -2.69
CA VAL A 45 -7.12 6.32 -2.37
C VAL A 45 -7.97 6.52 -1.13
N ALA A 46 -7.35 6.91 -0.02
CA ALA A 46 -8.10 7.50 1.07
C ALA A 46 -8.62 8.82 0.49
N ILE A 47 -9.71 8.71 -0.28
CA ILE A 47 -10.49 9.86 -0.69
C ILE A 47 -11.02 10.32 0.64
N GLU A 48 -10.38 11.35 1.19
CA GLU A 48 -10.91 12.07 2.32
C GLU A 48 -12.39 12.30 2.01
N SER A 49 -13.28 11.73 2.82
CA SER A 49 -14.73 11.88 2.68
C SER A 49 -15.20 13.34 2.70
N PHE A 50 -14.25 14.27 2.90
CA PHE A 50 -14.35 15.71 2.92
C PHE A 50 -14.15 16.38 1.55
N ALA A 51 -13.80 15.64 0.49
CA ALA A 51 -13.62 16.18 -0.86
C ALA A 51 -14.88 16.09 -1.76
N ILE A 52 -16.04 15.79 -1.17
CA ILE A 52 -17.33 15.86 -1.88
C ILE A 52 -17.93 17.24 -1.62
N ASP A 53 -18.48 17.86 -2.67
CA ASP A 53 -19.21 19.12 -2.53
C ASP A 53 -20.31 18.98 -1.44
N PRO A 54 -20.42 19.92 -0.49
CA PRO A 54 -21.38 19.83 0.62
C PRO A 54 -22.82 19.59 0.18
N GLU A 55 -23.23 20.14 -0.96
CA GLU A 55 -24.58 19.98 -1.52
C GLU A 55 -24.81 18.53 -1.97
N VAL A 56 -23.81 17.95 -2.64
CA VAL A 56 -23.85 16.55 -3.09
C VAL A 56 -23.88 15.58 -1.90
N TYR A 57 -23.17 15.91 -0.83
CA TYR A 57 -23.23 15.12 0.41
C TYR A 57 -24.61 15.22 1.07
N HIS A 58 -25.19 16.42 1.17
CA HIS A 58 -26.51 16.65 1.76
C HIS A 58 -27.60 15.86 1.05
N GLN A 59 -27.66 15.94 -0.28
CA GLN A 59 -28.66 15.19 -1.09
C GLN A 59 -28.56 13.68 -0.89
N ARG A 60 -27.33 13.15 -0.77
CA ARG A 60 -27.14 11.71 -0.50
C ARG A 60 -27.65 11.32 0.88
N MET A 61 -27.44 12.16 1.89
CA MET A 61 -27.96 11.92 3.24
C MET A 61 -29.49 11.90 3.27
N GLU A 62 -30.17 12.80 2.55
CA GLU A 62 -31.64 12.77 2.43
C GLU A 62 -32.16 11.47 1.81
N MET A 63 -31.50 10.98 0.76
CA MET A 63 -31.86 9.70 0.12
C MET A 63 -31.69 8.52 1.07
N VAL A 64 -30.61 8.51 1.87
CA VAL A 64 -30.37 7.48 2.89
C VAL A 64 -31.47 7.52 3.95
N GLU A 65 -31.85 8.70 4.45
CA GLU A 65 -32.94 8.83 5.41
C GLU A 65 -34.29 8.33 4.86
N ALA A 66 -34.59 8.64 3.60
CA ALA A 66 -35.81 8.17 2.94
C ALA A 66 -35.84 6.64 2.79
N LEU A 67 -34.70 6.03 2.46
CA LEU A 67 -34.56 4.58 2.37
C LEU A 67 -34.74 3.90 3.73
N VAL A 68 -34.13 4.44 4.78
CA VAL A 68 -34.26 3.91 6.15
C VAL A 68 -35.70 4.01 6.63
N LYS A 69 -36.38 5.13 6.40
CA LYS A 69 -37.82 5.28 6.72
C LYS A 69 -38.65 4.24 5.97
N LYS A 70 -38.44 4.09 4.67
CA LYS A 70 -39.15 3.09 3.85
C LYS A 70 -38.93 1.65 4.33
N GLN A 71 -37.71 1.31 4.74
CA GLN A 71 -37.41 -0.02 5.30
C GLN A 71 -38.04 -0.24 6.67
N THR A 72 -38.11 0.81 7.49
CA THR A 72 -38.75 0.78 8.80
C THR A 72 -40.27 0.63 8.68
N ASP A 73 -40.87 1.27 7.68
CA ASP A 73 -42.32 1.18 7.39
C ASP A 73 -42.70 -0.14 6.70
N GLN A 74 -41.78 -0.79 6.00
CA GLN A 74 -41.97 -2.12 5.39
C GLN A 74 -41.70 -3.29 6.34
N GLY A 75 -41.21 -3.01 7.56
CA GLY A 75 -40.93 -3.99 8.61
C GLY A 75 -42.01 -4.09 9.69
N LYS A 76 -43.20 -3.53 9.47
CA LYS A 76 -44.40 -3.70 10.32
C LYS A 76 -45.50 -4.45 9.58
#